data_AF-A0A150TWA3-F1
#
_entry.id   AF-A0A150TWA3-F1
#
_cell.length_a   1.000
_cell.length_b   1.000
_cell.length_c   1.000
_cell.angle_alpha   90.00
_cell.angle_beta   90.00
_cell.angle_gamma   90.00
#
_symmetry.space_group_name_H-M   'P 1'
#
loop_
_entity.id
_entity.type
_entity.pdbx_description
1 polymer ?
#
loop_
_entity_poly.entity_id
_entity_poly.type
_entity_poly.pdbx_seq_one_letter_code
_entity_poly.pdbx_strand_id
1 'polypeptide(L)'
;MKLEAANVLAFEAGRALLGAARPLDVEIEGVTIHVAPQREPPMAWPALPDGRPIPGLDEQRDGPWPSAVRLDCSWKGGHVTLVARWSTWRAHRRYHGQLALEVATVPRNRQIVWSTVTQRILDVSPEGEDAMLEDAVIPVSLALFDREKGDEKRAYLRYQIELARKLGLPFTGAATATLFRVPQGFSGALDPDAFGRVVRAALVKLPFVTRGEDSDVEGEPYLDIRRALAPSKRPAPGRNEGVPEAAAGEPPPDLAGQDSSLFDELGVFRFGPFEAFRWTDLGRINVVIGRNDTGKSTLLKLGYALARSVQDYTRRLEADRPSLGEVLAEKLMWTFQPASARLGDLVKKRSPGDAVFGATLCNAVYSAILSAADARSLRVDDDGGPQPNLRALFIPPKEILTSVDAITSLHEQDKRFGFDDTYYDLAVALRGEVMQQDLPDSLRRVLTSLRSLFSGEIVRESGRFVFRRGDDQFWMSQVAEGIKKIGLFARLIQTGELRRNTVLFIDEPETNLHPAAARALVRMLHDVSLAGVQIFMATHSYFILKQLELVARQHEADVRLCALTNREGYVSGSFHDLSEGMPPNEIVEEELSMGDEDVDLAMAG
;
A
#
# COMPACT_ATOMS: atom_id res chain seq x y z
N MET A 1 2.38 30.14 -3.43
CA MET A 1 2.20 30.78 -4.76
C MET A 1 0.80 30.50 -5.30
N LYS A 2 0.19 31.43 -6.07
CA LYS A 2 -1.12 31.21 -6.72
C LYS A 2 -0.98 30.36 -7.99
N LEU A 3 -2.05 29.66 -8.38
CA LEU A 3 -2.09 28.78 -9.55
C LEU A 3 -1.66 29.49 -10.84
N GLU A 4 -2.09 30.75 -11.03
CA GLU A 4 -1.79 31.55 -12.21
C GLU A 4 -0.27 31.76 -12.37
N ALA A 5 0.41 32.13 -11.29
CA ALA A 5 1.86 32.34 -11.31
C ALA A 5 2.63 31.02 -11.52
N ALA A 6 2.17 29.94 -10.89
CA ALA A 6 2.78 28.61 -11.06
C ALA A 6 2.62 28.10 -12.51
N ASN A 7 1.49 28.39 -13.15
CA ASN A 7 1.27 28.06 -14.56
C ASN A 7 2.17 28.86 -15.50
N VAL A 8 2.43 30.13 -15.22
CA VAL A 8 3.40 30.94 -15.99
C VAL A 8 4.80 30.31 -15.90
N LEU A 9 5.27 29.99 -14.70
CA LEU A 9 6.58 29.34 -14.51
C LEU A 9 6.65 27.95 -15.16
N ALA A 10 5.60 27.13 -15.01
CA ALA A 10 5.53 25.83 -15.66
C ALA A 10 5.57 25.99 -17.20
N PHE A 11 4.86 26.98 -17.75
CA PHE A 11 4.83 27.24 -19.18
C PHE A 11 6.20 27.64 -19.73
N GLU A 12 6.90 28.56 -19.05
CA GLU A 12 8.25 28.96 -19.41
C GLU A 12 9.24 27.79 -19.32
N ALA A 13 9.15 26.96 -18.28
CA ALA A 13 9.95 25.75 -18.15
C ALA A 13 9.69 24.77 -19.30
N GLY A 14 8.42 24.58 -19.69
CA GLY A 14 8.05 23.75 -20.83
C GLY A 14 8.64 24.24 -22.15
N ARG A 15 8.64 25.56 -22.38
CA ARG A 15 9.30 26.18 -23.54
C ARG A 15 10.79 25.93 -23.56
N ALA A 16 11.46 26.19 -22.45
CA ALA A 16 12.89 25.99 -22.34
C ALA A 16 13.27 24.52 -22.54
N LEU A 17 12.51 23.59 -21.95
CA LEU A 17 12.74 22.15 -22.05
C LEU A 17 12.63 21.65 -23.50
N LEU A 18 11.50 21.91 -24.16
CA LEU A 18 11.25 21.46 -25.53
C LEU A 18 12.12 22.24 -26.54
N GLY A 19 12.43 23.50 -26.24
CA GLY A 19 13.37 24.32 -27.00
C GLY A 19 14.81 23.81 -26.96
N ALA A 20 15.21 23.13 -25.88
CA ALA A 20 16.54 22.54 -25.72
C ALA A 20 16.70 21.17 -26.42
N ALA A 21 15.66 20.68 -27.11
CA ALA A 21 15.69 19.42 -27.83
C ALA A 21 16.79 19.41 -28.89
N ARG A 22 17.69 18.44 -28.79
CA ARG A 22 18.83 18.23 -29.68
C ARG A 22 19.08 16.73 -29.86
N PRO A 23 19.67 16.31 -31.00
CA PRO A 23 20.02 14.91 -31.20
C PRO A 23 20.87 14.37 -30.05
N LEU A 24 20.58 13.14 -29.63
CA LEU A 24 21.41 12.42 -28.66
C LEU A 24 21.37 10.92 -28.92
N ASP A 25 22.42 10.24 -28.47
CA ASP A 25 22.48 8.80 -28.43
C ASP A 25 22.27 8.31 -26.99
N VAL A 26 21.52 7.22 -26.85
CA VAL A 26 21.26 6.56 -25.56
C VAL A 26 21.67 5.10 -25.67
N GLU A 27 22.55 4.66 -24.77
CA GLU A 27 23.04 3.28 -24.75
C GLU A 27 22.31 2.46 -23.68
N ILE A 28 21.52 1.47 -24.11
CA ILE A 28 20.76 0.57 -23.23
C ILE A 28 21.22 -0.85 -23.49
N GLU A 29 21.82 -1.50 -22.49
CA GLU A 29 22.26 -2.91 -22.56
C GLU A 29 23.11 -3.23 -23.81
N GLY A 30 24.00 -2.31 -24.19
CA GLY A 30 24.88 -2.44 -25.36
C GLY A 30 24.22 -2.16 -26.71
N VAL A 31 22.97 -1.69 -26.72
CA VAL A 31 22.28 -1.18 -27.92
C VAL A 31 22.31 0.35 -27.90
N THR A 32 22.89 0.94 -28.95
CA THR A 32 22.85 2.38 -29.18
C THR A 32 21.55 2.76 -29.88
N ILE A 33 20.77 3.64 -29.24
CA ILE A 33 19.53 4.22 -29.76
C ILE A 33 19.84 5.65 -30.19
N HIS A 34 19.74 5.92 -31.48
CA HIS A 34 19.89 7.24 -32.07
C HIS A 34 18.55 7.99 -31.99
N VAL A 35 18.53 9.12 -31.28
CA VAL A 35 17.33 9.93 -31.10
C VAL A 35 17.45 11.23 -31.90
N ALA A 36 16.62 11.35 -32.94
CA ALA A 36 16.54 12.53 -33.80
C ALA A 36 15.26 13.33 -33.48
N PRO A 37 15.35 14.45 -32.74
CA PRO A 37 14.21 15.30 -32.48
C PRO A 37 13.83 16.15 -33.69
N GLN A 38 12.54 16.23 -33.98
CA GLN A 38 11.93 17.09 -34.98
C GLN A 38 10.85 17.94 -34.31
N ARG A 39 10.88 19.26 -34.52
CA ARG A 39 9.85 20.14 -33.96
C ARG A 39 8.60 20.07 -34.81
N GLU A 40 7.48 19.73 -34.19
CA GLU A 40 6.18 19.78 -34.81
C GLU A 40 5.73 21.25 -35.00
N PRO A 41 4.82 21.51 -35.96
CA PRO A 41 4.20 22.82 -36.07
C PRO A 41 3.57 23.26 -34.74
N PRO A 42 3.61 24.57 -34.42
CA PRO A 42 2.97 25.09 -33.22
C PRO A 42 1.50 24.66 -33.16
N MET A 43 1.08 24.16 -32.01
CA MET A 43 -0.30 23.76 -31.78
C MET A 43 -1.18 25.00 -31.62
N ALA A 44 -2.48 24.87 -31.92
CA ALA A 44 -3.46 25.89 -31.53
C ALA A 44 -3.40 26.11 -30.01
N TRP A 45 -3.55 27.37 -29.58
CA TRP A 45 -3.51 27.72 -28.17
C TRP A 45 -4.58 26.93 -27.38
N PRO A 46 -4.18 26.15 -26.37
CA PRO A 46 -5.12 25.28 -25.68
C PRO A 46 -6.06 26.06 -24.76
N ALA A 47 -7.34 25.70 -24.80
CA ALA A 47 -8.35 26.11 -23.83
C ALA A 47 -8.76 24.94 -22.93
N LEU A 48 -9.32 25.25 -21.77
CA LEU A 48 -9.96 24.26 -20.91
C LEU A 48 -11.23 23.70 -21.55
N PRO A 49 -11.72 22.51 -21.16
CA PRO A 49 -12.89 21.90 -21.79
C PRO A 49 -14.18 22.74 -21.73
N ASP A 50 -14.26 23.67 -20.79
CA ASP A 50 -15.35 24.62 -20.63
C ASP A 50 -15.15 25.93 -21.42
N GLY A 51 -14.13 25.99 -22.28
CA GLY A 51 -13.80 27.14 -23.14
C GLY A 51 -13.02 28.25 -22.44
N ARG A 52 -12.73 28.14 -21.13
CA ARG A 52 -11.94 29.14 -20.41
C ARG A 52 -10.45 29.05 -20.76
N PRO A 53 -9.70 30.18 -20.67
CA PRO A 53 -8.25 30.14 -20.82
C PRO A 53 -7.59 29.39 -19.67
N ILE A 54 -6.36 28.92 -19.90
CA ILE A 54 -5.54 28.33 -18.83
C ILE A 54 -5.22 29.42 -17.79
N PRO A 55 -5.44 29.18 -16.49
CA PRO A 55 -5.21 30.19 -15.45
C PRO A 55 -3.80 30.76 -15.53
N GLY A 56 -3.70 32.09 -15.61
CA GLY A 56 -2.43 32.81 -15.65
C GLY A 56 -1.80 32.95 -17.04
N LEU A 57 -2.29 32.26 -18.07
CA LEU A 57 -1.73 32.32 -19.42
C LEU A 57 -2.66 33.02 -20.42
N ASP A 58 -2.07 33.79 -21.33
CA ASP A 58 -2.75 34.53 -22.39
C ASP A 58 -2.01 34.36 -23.73
N GLU A 59 -2.74 34.07 -24.82
CA GLU A 59 -2.13 33.78 -26.12
C GLU A 59 -1.38 34.98 -26.72
N GLN A 60 -1.91 36.20 -26.55
CA GLN A 60 -1.30 37.39 -27.14
C GLN A 60 -0.03 37.81 -26.41
N ARG A 61 -0.03 37.67 -25.08
CA ARG A 61 1.13 37.99 -24.25
C ARG A 61 2.17 36.88 -24.27
N ASP A 62 1.72 35.65 -24.06
CA ASP A 62 2.64 34.56 -23.78
C ASP A 62 2.96 33.80 -25.05
N GLY A 63 2.09 33.71 -26.06
CA GLY A 63 2.18 32.83 -27.24
C GLY A 63 3.47 32.88 -28.08
N PRO A 64 3.71 31.86 -28.94
CA PRO A 64 2.86 30.71 -29.28
C PRO A 64 3.02 29.49 -28.35
N TRP A 65 2.03 28.59 -28.25
CA TRP A 65 2.16 27.37 -27.42
C TRP A 65 3.42 26.56 -27.81
N PRO A 66 4.17 25.97 -26.85
CA PRO A 66 5.35 25.18 -27.16
C PRO A 66 5.06 24.11 -28.22
N SER A 67 5.82 24.12 -29.32
CA SER A 67 5.80 23.03 -30.29
C SER A 67 6.14 21.71 -29.61
N ALA A 68 5.34 20.68 -29.90
CA ALA A 68 5.71 19.33 -29.54
C ALA A 68 7.02 18.93 -30.26
N VAL A 69 7.77 18.03 -29.66
CA VAL A 69 8.99 17.48 -30.25
C VAL A 69 8.75 16.01 -30.54
N ARG A 70 8.65 15.68 -31.83
CA ARG A 70 8.67 14.31 -32.30
C ARG A 70 10.08 13.76 -32.16
N LEU A 71 10.23 12.56 -31.62
CA LEU A 71 11.51 11.90 -31.38
C LEU A 71 11.52 10.64 -32.24
N ASP A 72 12.28 10.66 -33.33
CA ASP A 72 12.50 9.46 -34.12
C ASP A 72 13.69 8.70 -33.50
N CYS A 73 13.38 7.59 -32.84
CA CYS A 73 14.33 6.77 -32.11
C CYS A 73 14.63 5.51 -32.95
N SER A 74 15.88 5.31 -33.35
CA SER A 74 16.28 4.17 -34.19
C SER A 74 17.47 3.42 -33.62
N TRP A 75 17.51 2.11 -33.81
CA TRP A 75 18.63 1.25 -33.44
C TRP A 75 18.80 0.15 -34.47
N LYS A 76 19.83 -0.68 -34.29
CA LYS A 76 20.05 -1.83 -35.16
C LYS A 76 18.89 -2.82 -35.05
N GLY A 77 18.04 -2.87 -36.06
CA GLY A 77 16.94 -3.82 -36.18
C GLY A 77 15.57 -3.30 -35.75
N GLY A 78 15.45 -2.05 -35.28
CA GLY A 78 14.15 -1.50 -34.90
C GLY A 78 14.08 0.03 -34.82
N HIS A 79 12.87 0.54 -34.70
CA HIS A 79 12.52 1.96 -34.71
C HIS A 79 11.26 2.24 -33.90
N VAL A 80 11.17 3.41 -33.27
CA VAL A 80 9.95 3.93 -32.65
C VAL A 80 9.91 5.45 -32.75
N THR A 81 8.72 6.00 -33.03
CA THR A 81 8.48 7.43 -32.89
C THR A 81 7.80 7.71 -31.55
N LEU A 82 8.39 8.63 -30.77
CA LEU A 82 7.75 9.22 -29.59
C LEU A 82 7.40 10.68 -29.86
N VAL A 83 6.54 11.25 -29.02
CA VAL A 83 6.26 12.69 -28.99
C VAL A 83 6.35 13.21 -27.57
N ALA A 84 7.20 14.21 -27.34
CA ALA A 84 7.24 14.98 -26.10
C ALA A 84 6.46 16.28 -26.28
N ARG A 85 5.47 16.54 -25.43
CA ARG A 85 4.61 17.72 -25.53
C ARG A 85 4.24 18.30 -24.18
N TRP A 86 3.86 19.58 -24.19
CA TRP A 86 3.31 20.26 -23.03
C TRP A 86 1.78 20.11 -23.04
N SER A 87 1.25 19.46 -22.01
CA SER A 87 -0.16 19.04 -21.90
C SER A 87 -0.84 19.72 -20.71
N THR A 88 -2.17 19.62 -20.67
CA THR A 88 -3.00 20.17 -19.58
C THR A 88 -3.96 19.12 -19.04
N TRP A 89 -4.26 19.20 -17.74
CA TRP A 89 -5.31 18.38 -17.14
C TRP A 89 -6.69 18.90 -17.55
N ARG A 90 -7.39 18.12 -18.37
CA ARG A 90 -8.71 18.47 -18.92
C ARG A 90 -9.87 18.04 -18.00
N ALA A 91 -9.84 16.85 -17.40
CA ALA A 91 -11.01 16.26 -16.73
C ALA A 91 -10.90 16.08 -15.20
N HIS A 92 -9.72 16.25 -14.60
CA HIS A 92 -9.50 15.96 -13.18
C HIS A 92 -9.76 17.19 -12.30
N ARG A 93 -10.79 17.15 -11.43
CA ARG A 93 -11.18 18.28 -10.56
C ARG A 93 -10.03 18.83 -9.71
N ARG A 94 -9.10 17.98 -9.25
CA ARG A 94 -7.95 18.38 -8.40
C ARG A 94 -6.85 19.14 -9.15
N TYR A 95 -6.59 18.77 -10.41
CA TYR A 95 -5.49 19.33 -11.21
C TYR A 95 -5.99 20.19 -12.38
N HIS A 96 -7.27 20.55 -12.36
CA HIS A 96 -7.92 21.25 -13.46
C HIS A 96 -7.18 22.55 -13.81
N GLY A 97 -6.77 22.69 -15.07
CA GLY A 97 -6.02 23.87 -15.53
C GLY A 97 -4.54 23.89 -15.18
N GLN A 98 -3.99 22.81 -14.63
CA GLN A 98 -2.55 22.65 -14.41
C GLN A 98 -1.82 22.08 -15.64
N LEU A 99 -0.57 22.48 -15.82
CA LEU A 99 0.31 22.06 -16.90
C LEU A 99 1.13 20.82 -16.52
N ALA A 100 1.40 19.98 -17.51
CA ALA A 100 2.15 18.74 -17.36
C ALA A 100 3.06 18.48 -18.56
N LEU A 101 4.18 17.81 -18.30
CA LEU A 101 5.00 17.19 -19.35
C LEU A 101 4.40 15.82 -19.68
N GLU A 102 4.21 15.55 -20.97
CA GLU A 102 3.79 14.25 -21.48
C GLU A 102 4.77 13.73 -22.54
N VAL A 103 5.13 12.46 -22.45
CA VAL A 103 5.80 11.72 -23.53
C VAL A 103 4.96 10.50 -23.89
N ALA A 104 4.65 10.31 -25.16
CA ALA A 104 3.80 9.22 -25.65
C ALA A 104 4.31 8.61 -26.96
N THR A 105 3.85 7.40 -27.30
CA THR A 105 4.12 6.77 -28.60
C THR A 105 3.31 7.40 -29.73
N VAL A 106 3.81 7.33 -30.96
CA VAL A 106 3.10 7.75 -32.18
C VAL A 106 2.93 6.52 -33.10
N PRO A 107 1.74 6.30 -33.70
CA PRO A 107 0.54 7.14 -33.67
C PRO A 107 -0.43 6.85 -32.52
N ARG A 108 -0.20 5.80 -31.72
CA ARG A 108 -1.19 5.30 -30.75
C ARG A 108 -1.39 6.17 -29.51
N ASN A 109 -0.54 7.18 -29.30
CA ASN A 109 -0.62 8.08 -28.14
C ASN A 109 -0.59 7.32 -26.80
N ARG A 110 0.19 6.23 -26.71
CA ARG A 110 0.38 5.47 -25.46
C ARG A 110 1.31 6.27 -24.54
N GLN A 111 0.80 6.70 -23.39
CA GLN A 111 1.55 7.54 -22.46
C GLN A 111 2.69 6.75 -21.79
N ILE A 112 3.90 7.27 -21.87
CA ILE A 112 5.12 6.70 -21.28
C ILE A 112 5.55 7.50 -20.04
N VAL A 113 5.55 8.83 -20.16
CA VAL A 113 5.91 9.78 -19.09
C VAL A 113 4.78 10.78 -18.90
N TRP A 114 4.41 11.03 -17.64
CA TRP A 114 3.54 12.12 -17.24
C TRP A 114 4.04 12.74 -15.94
N SER A 115 4.18 14.06 -15.91
CA SER A 115 4.55 14.80 -14.70
C SER A 115 3.81 16.13 -14.64
N THR A 116 2.98 16.33 -13.60
CA THR A 116 2.22 17.56 -13.38
C THR A 116 3.12 18.67 -12.84
N VAL A 117 3.74 19.43 -13.74
CA VAL A 117 4.78 20.43 -13.43
C VAL A 117 4.25 21.57 -12.57
N THR A 118 3.06 22.10 -12.89
CA THR A 118 2.45 23.17 -12.08
C THR A 118 2.27 22.74 -10.63
N GLN A 119 1.84 21.49 -10.37
CA GLN A 119 1.66 21.01 -9.00
C GLN A 119 2.97 21.02 -8.23
N ARG A 120 4.07 20.62 -8.87
CA ARG A 120 5.39 20.59 -8.21
C ARG A 120 5.90 21.98 -7.87
N ILE A 121 5.60 22.97 -8.70
CA ILE A 121 5.92 24.38 -8.40
C ILE A 121 5.09 24.88 -7.23
N LEU A 122 3.80 24.55 -7.18
CA LEU A 122 2.92 24.91 -6.07
C LEU A 122 3.38 24.27 -4.75
N ASP A 123 3.83 23.02 -4.78
CA ASP A 123 4.24 22.25 -3.59
C ASP A 123 5.44 22.87 -2.85
N VAL A 124 6.36 23.55 -3.54
CA VAL A 124 7.58 24.15 -2.96
C VAL A 124 7.52 25.67 -2.84
N SER A 125 6.36 26.27 -3.11
CA SER A 125 6.21 27.73 -3.11
C SER A 125 5.98 28.24 -1.69
N PRO A 126 6.88 29.05 -1.12
CA PRO A 126 6.73 29.54 0.25
C PRO A 126 5.48 30.42 0.48
N GLU A 127 5.00 30.43 1.72
CA GLU A 127 4.06 31.43 2.25
C GLU A 127 4.83 32.38 3.18
N GLY A 128 4.84 33.69 2.89
CA GLY A 128 5.50 34.71 3.71
C GLY A 128 6.83 35.25 3.14
N GLU A 129 7.30 36.38 3.69
CA GLU A 129 8.46 37.14 3.16
C GLU A 129 9.84 36.53 3.52
N ASP A 130 9.92 35.59 4.47
CA ASP A 130 11.19 35.05 5.03
C ASP A 130 11.51 33.59 4.68
N ALA A 131 10.77 32.98 3.74
CA ALA A 131 10.96 31.55 3.45
C ALA A 131 11.96 31.31 2.31
N MET A 132 12.89 30.38 2.54
CA MET A 132 13.92 29.96 1.58
C MET A 132 13.29 29.51 0.26
N LEU A 133 13.76 30.05 -0.87
CA LEU A 133 13.29 29.70 -2.21
C LEU A 133 13.90 28.36 -2.63
N GLU A 134 13.10 27.30 -2.65
CA GLU A 134 13.53 25.97 -3.13
C GLU A 134 13.09 25.71 -4.57
N ASP A 135 13.99 25.10 -5.35
CA ASP A 135 13.70 24.66 -6.72
C ASP A 135 12.64 23.55 -6.73
N ALA A 136 11.65 23.68 -7.62
CA ALA A 136 10.64 22.65 -7.82
C ALA A 136 11.23 21.44 -8.56
N VAL A 137 11.33 20.30 -7.89
CA VAL A 137 11.76 19.05 -8.51
C VAL A 137 10.62 18.49 -9.37
N ILE A 138 10.90 18.21 -10.65
CA ILE A 138 9.95 17.59 -11.57
C ILE A 138 10.27 16.09 -11.70
N PRO A 139 9.47 15.21 -11.07
CA PRO A 139 9.77 13.79 -11.03
C PRO A 139 9.10 13.00 -12.14
N VAL A 140 9.57 11.78 -12.36
CA VAL A 140 8.85 10.71 -13.04
C VAL A 140 8.88 9.45 -12.18
N SER A 141 7.73 8.82 -12.00
CA SER A 141 7.67 7.50 -11.38
C SER A 141 8.04 6.44 -12.40
N LEU A 142 8.98 5.57 -12.04
CA LEU A 142 9.31 4.35 -12.78
C LEU A 142 8.39 3.18 -12.41
N ALA A 143 7.46 3.35 -11.46
CA ALA A 143 6.48 2.32 -11.16
C ALA A 143 5.66 1.96 -12.41
N LEU A 144 5.51 0.67 -12.67
CA LEU A 144 4.74 0.13 -13.79
C LEU A 144 3.24 0.18 -13.47
N PHE A 145 2.43 0.59 -14.46
CA PHE A 145 0.97 0.54 -14.35
C PHE A 145 0.48 -0.92 -14.39
N ASP A 146 -0.50 -1.23 -13.54
CA ASP A 146 -0.95 -2.58 -13.21
C ASP A 146 -1.36 -3.42 -14.42
N ARG A 147 -0.55 -4.44 -14.75
CA ARG A 147 -0.91 -5.59 -15.61
C ARG A 147 -0.10 -6.89 -15.35
N GLU A 148 0.63 -7.04 -14.23
CA GLU A 148 1.40 -8.26 -13.86
C GLU A 148 1.29 -8.55 -12.36
N LYS A 149 1.41 -9.83 -11.95
CA LYS A 149 1.30 -10.29 -10.56
C LYS A 149 2.69 -10.51 -9.92
N GLY A 150 2.84 -10.14 -8.65
CA GLY A 150 3.92 -10.60 -7.76
C GLY A 150 5.36 -10.29 -8.20
N ASP A 151 6.21 -11.33 -8.17
CA ASP A 151 7.68 -11.24 -8.28
C ASP A 151 8.19 -10.70 -9.62
N GLU A 152 7.49 -10.95 -10.72
CA GLU A 152 7.86 -10.43 -12.04
C GLU A 152 7.74 -8.91 -12.08
N LYS A 153 6.68 -8.33 -11.52
CA LYS A 153 6.49 -6.86 -11.43
C LYS A 153 7.62 -6.21 -10.61
N ARG A 154 8.03 -6.84 -9.50
CA ARG A 154 9.16 -6.38 -8.68
C ARG A 154 10.50 -6.51 -9.41
N ALA A 155 10.72 -7.61 -10.10
CA ALA A 155 11.92 -7.83 -10.91
C ALA A 155 12.01 -6.83 -12.07
N TYR A 156 10.91 -6.57 -12.77
CA TYR A 156 10.83 -5.54 -13.80
C TYR A 156 11.08 -4.15 -13.24
N LEU A 157 10.47 -3.78 -12.10
CA LEU A 157 10.70 -2.48 -11.48
C LEU A 157 12.16 -2.31 -11.02
N ARG A 158 12.75 -3.33 -10.37
CA ARG A 158 14.17 -3.30 -9.99
C ARG A 158 15.08 -3.14 -11.19
N TYR A 159 14.83 -3.91 -12.24
CA TYR A 159 15.60 -3.86 -13.48
C TYR A 159 15.48 -2.50 -14.17
N GLN A 160 14.28 -1.94 -14.20
CA GLN A 160 14.02 -0.60 -14.72
C GLN A 160 14.72 0.51 -13.92
N ILE A 161 14.74 0.41 -12.59
CA ILE A 161 15.47 1.33 -11.71
C ILE A 161 16.98 1.21 -11.95
N GLU A 162 17.50 -0.02 -12.05
CA GLU A 162 18.92 -0.27 -12.33
C GLU A 162 19.34 0.34 -13.67
N LEU A 163 18.53 0.14 -14.71
CA LEU A 163 18.78 0.71 -16.03
C LEU A 163 18.74 2.25 -16.00
N ALA A 164 17.76 2.85 -15.32
CA ALA A 164 17.70 4.30 -15.13
C ALA A 164 18.94 4.84 -14.39
N ARG A 165 19.43 4.14 -13.37
CA ARG A 165 20.65 4.52 -12.64
C ARG A 165 21.89 4.42 -13.52
N LYS A 166 22.04 3.35 -14.31
CA LYS A 166 23.14 3.18 -15.27
C LYS A 166 23.17 4.31 -16.31
N LEU A 167 22.00 4.80 -16.70
CA LEU A 167 21.84 5.94 -17.61
C LEU A 167 22.01 7.32 -16.95
N GLY A 168 22.39 7.36 -15.66
CA GLY A 168 22.68 8.60 -14.94
C GLY A 168 21.45 9.42 -14.56
N LEU A 169 20.25 8.81 -14.48
CA LEU A 169 19.09 9.53 -13.96
C LEU A 169 19.23 9.73 -12.43
N PRO A 170 19.12 10.97 -11.92
CA PRO A 170 19.11 11.25 -10.49
C PRO A 170 17.78 10.80 -9.87
N PHE A 171 17.81 10.29 -8.64
CA PHE A 171 16.63 9.80 -7.92
C PHE A 171 16.31 10.68 -6.72
N THR A 172 15.02 10.85 -6.44
CA THR A 172 14.49 11.56 -5.26
C THR A 172 13.58 10.68 -4.40
N GLY A 173 13.48 9.39 -4.74
CA GLY A 173 12.77 8.36 -3.98
C GLY A 173 13.12 6.97 -4.53
N ALA A 174 12.58 5.90 -3.94
CA ALA A 174 12.93 4.52 -4.28
C ALA A 174 12.78 4.18 -5.78
N ALA A 175 11.67 4.62 -6.39
CA ALA A 175 11.34 4.41 -7.80
C ALA A 175 11.09 5.73 -8.57
N THR A 176 11.52 6.86 -8.02
CA THR A 176 11.20 8.18 -8.56
C THR A 176 12.46 8.88 -9.03
N ALA A 177 12.58 9.06 -10.35
CA ALA A 177 13.69 9.78 -10.98
C ALA A 177 13.33 11.27 -11.15
N THR A 178 14.31 12.15 -11.02
CA THR A 178 14.20 13.58 -11.32
C THR A 178 14.48 13.81 -12.80
N LEU A 179 13.52 14.40 -13.51
CA LEU A 179 13.69 14.80 -14.90
C LEU A 179 14.46 16.13 -14.97
N PHE A 180 13.98 17.14 -14.26
CA PHE A 180 14.59 18.47 -14.17
C PHE A 180 14.07 19.22 -12.95
N ARG A 181 14.65 20.39 -12.70
CA ARG A 181 14.27 21.31 -11.63
C ARG A 181 13.79 22.63 -12.24
N VAL A 182 12.78 23.24 -11.65
CA VAL A 182 12.30 24.59 -12.03
C VAL A 182 12.62 25.55 -10.88
N PRO A 183 13.64 26.41 -11.06
CA PRO A 183 13.96 27.46 -10.08
C PRO A 183 12.80 28.43 -9.86
N GLN A 184 12.61 28.91 -8.63
CA GLN A 184 11.56 29.90 -8.32
C GLN A 184 11.81 31.26 -9.01
N GLY A 185 13.07 31.61 -9.24
CA GLY A 185 13.51 32.77 -10.02
C GLY A 185 13.83 32.44 -11.48
N PHE A 186 13.10 31.49 -12.08
CA PHE A 186 13.38 31.00 -13.43
C PHE A 186 13.53 32.16 -14.43
N SER A 187 14.66 32.19 -15.14
CA SER A 187 14.99 33.23 -16.14
C SER A 187 15.18 32.64 -17.54
N GLY A 188 14.53 31.50 -17.82
CA GLY A 188 14.45 30.92 -19.16
C GLY A 188 15.47 29.83 -19.50
N ALA A 189 16.28 29.37 -18.54
CA ALA A 189 17.23 28.28 -18.75
C ALA A 189 17.09 27.17 -17.71
N LEU A 190 16.83 25.94 -18.19
CA LEU A 190 16.89 24.72 -17.38
C LEU A 190 18.30 24.13 -17.41
N ASP A 191 18.55 23.14 -16.56
CA ASP A 191 19.74 22.26 -16.68
C ASP A 191 19.94 21.83 -18.15
N PRO A 192 21.14 22.01 -18.73
CA PRO A 192 21.43 21.63 -20.11
C PRO A 192 21.03 20.19 -20.48
N ASP A 193 21.09 19.24 -19.54
CA ASP A 193 20.75 17.82 -19.76
C ASP A 193 19.29 17.48 -19.42
N ALA A 194 18.46 18.46 -19.02
CA ALA A 194 17.06 18.24 -18.66
C ALA A 194 16.28 17.46 -19.73
N PHE A 195 16.39 17.87 -20.99
CA PHE A 195 15.74 17.17 -22.10
C PHE A 195 16.32 15.76 -22.32
N GLY A 196 17.64 15.60 -22.19
CA GLY A 196 18.30 14.29 -22.27
C GLY A 196 17.75 13.31 -21.24
N ARG A 197 17.54 13.75 -19.98
CA ARG A 197 16.94 12.92 -18.94
C ARG A 197 15.48 12.55 -19.22
N VAL A 198 14.69 13.44 -19.82
CA VAL A 198 13.33 13.10 -20.29
C VAL A 198 13.37 11.98 -21.32
N VAL A 199 14.28 12.06 -22.29
CA VAL A 199 14.46 11.02 -23.32
C VAL A 199 14.93 9.71 -22.70
N ARG A 200 15.95 9.72 -21.84
CA ARG A 200 16.44 8.51 -21.15
C ARG A 200 15.35 7.88 -20.30
N ALA A 201 14.58 8.66 -19.54
CA ALA A 201 13.44 8.15 -18.77
C ALA A 201 12.38 7.50 -19.67
N ALA A 202 12.03 8.13 -20.79
CA ALA A 202 11.06 7.58 -21.72
C ALA A 202 11.53 6.25 -22.34
N LEU A 203 12.79 6.17 -22.76
CA LEU A 203 13.38 4.93 -23.32
C LEU A 203 13.53 3.84 -22.25
N VAL A 204 13.85 4.16 -21.00
CA VAL A 204 13.82 3.18 -19.91
C VAL A 204 12.42 2.63 -19.68
N LYS A 205 11.38 3.48 -19.81
CA LYS A 205 10.00 3.07 -19.56
C LYS A 205 9.36 2.33 -20.72
N LEU A 206 9.74 2.64 -21.96
CA LEU A 206 9.06 2.16 -23.16
C LEU A 206 8.91 0.63 -23.21
N PRO A 207 9.95 -0.21 -23.02
CA PRO A 207 9.82 -1.67 -23.14
C PRO A 207 8.87 -2.27 -22.12
N PHE A 208 8.75 -1.67 -20.94
CA PHE A 208 7.88 -2.14 -19.86
C PHE A 208 6.43 -1.65 -20.01
N VAL A 209 6.23 -0.56 -20.76
CA VAL A 209 4.91 -0.05 -21.13
C VAL A 209 4.38 -0.74 -22.38
N THR A 210 5.25 -1.15 -23.30
CA THR A 210 4.85 -1.85 -24.55
C THR A 210 4.89 -3.38 -24.45
N ARG A 211 5.75 -3.95 -23.61
CA ARG A 211 5.83 -5.40 -23.26
C ARG A 211 5.89 -6.37 -24.44
N GLY A 212 6.34 -5.91 -25.61
CA GLY A 212 6.38 -6.72 -26.84
C GLY A 212 5.01 -7.01 -27.47
N GLU A 213 3.93 -6.47 -26.90
CA GLU A 213 2.56 -6.63 -27.40
C GLU A 213 2.08 -5.28 -28.01
N ASP A 214 1.84 -5.32 -29.32
CA ASP A 214 1.34 -4.24 -30.19
C ASP A 214 2.37 -3.27 -30.82
N SER A 215 2.07 -2.91 -32.08
CA SER A 215 2.93 -2.36 -33.16
C SER A 215 3.48 -0.94 -32.96
N ASP A 216 3.76 -0.49 -31.73
CA ASP A 216 4.33 0.84 -31.49
C ASP A 216 5.84 0.89 -31.82
N VAL A 217 6.52 -0.25 -31.65
CA VAL A 217 7.91 -0.45 -32.07
C VAL A 217 7.89 -1.23 -33.39
N GLU A 218 8.55 -0.69 -34.40
CA GLU A 218 8.78 -1.35 -35.68
C GLU A 218 10.08 -2.16 -35.60
N GLY A 219 10.05 -3.41 -36.05
CA GLY A 219 11.21 -4.31 -35.97
C GLY A 219 11.43 -4.91 -34.58
N GLU A 220 12.67 -5.31 -34.30
CA GLU A 220 13.06 -5.96 -33.05
C GLU A 220 13.22 -4.93 -31.92
N PRO A 221 12.67 -5.17 -30.71
CA PRO A 221 12.86 -4.27 -29.58
C PRO A 221 14.33 -4.22 -29.14
N TYR A 222 14.83 -3.03 -28.77
CA TYR A 222 16.19 -2.88 -28.24
C TYR A 222 16.40 -3.55 -26.87
N LEU A 223 15.31 -3.87 -26.17
CA LEU A 223 15.33 -4.55 -24.88
C LEU A 223 14.17 -5.55 -24.79
N ASP A 224 14.51 -6.84 -24.72
CA ASP A 224 13.56 -7.89 -24.38
C ASP A 224 13.56 -8.11 -22.86
N ILE A 225 12.58 -7.48 -22.20
CA ILE A 225 12.44 -7.53 -20.75
C ILE A 225 12.20 -8.96 -20.22
N ARG A 226 11.58 -9.85 -21.02
CA ARG A 226 11.28 -11.23 -20.61
C ARG A 226 12.55 -12.08 -20.60
N ARG A 227 13.47 -11.84 -21.54
CA ARG A 227 14.76 -12.53 -21.61
C ARG A 227 15.79 -11.97 -20.63
N ALA A 228 15.75 -10.67 -20.34
CA ALA A 228 16.67 -9.99 -19.42
C ALA A 228 16.54 -10.47 -17.96
N LEU A 229 15.39 -11.01 -17.57
CA LEU A 229 15.13 -11.54 -16.22
C LEU A 229 15.31 -13.07 -16.08
N ALA A 230 15.70 -13.78 -17.14
CA ALA A 230 15.93 -15.22 -17.06
C ALA A 230 17.20 -15.52 -16.22
N PRO A 231 17.18 -16.48 -15.28
CA PRO A 231 18.30 -16.73 -14.38
C PRO A 231 19.57 -17.09 -15.16
N SER A 232 20.57 -16.21 -15.08
CA SER A 232 21.89 -16.46 -15.65
C SER A 232 22.58 -17.60 -14.88
N LYS A 233 22.87 -18.72 -15.56
CA LYS A 233 23.77 -19.75 -15.01
C LYS A 233 25.15 -19.13 -14.82
N ARG A 234 25.56 -18.88 -13.58
CA ARG A 234 26.96 -18.58 -13.23
C ARG A 234 27.49 -19.58 -12.18
N PRO A 235 28.79 -19.93 -12.25
CA PRO A 235 29.36 -21.08 -11.54
C PRO A 235 29.69 -20.73 -10.07
N ALA A 236 29.58 -21.72 -9.20
CA ALA A 236 29.82 -21.61 -7.77
C ALA A 236 31.30 -21.28 -7.44
N PRO A 237 31.59 -20.35 -6.50
CA PRO A 237 32.88 -20.26 -5.84
C PRO A 237 32.95 -21.15 -4.59
N GLY A 238 34.16 -21.62 -4.31
CA GLY A 238 34.48 -22.73 -3.42
C GLY A 238 34.27 -22.49 -1.92
N ARG A 239 34.17 -23.64 -1.23
CA ARG A 239 34.06 -23.83 0.21
C ARG A 239 35.17 -23.12 0.99
N ASN A 240 34.80 -22.50 2.11
CA ASN A 240 35.67 -22.40 3.28
C ASN A 240 34.86 -22.77 4.53
N GLU A 241 35.45 -23.64 5.33
CA GLU A 241 34.86 -24.32 6.48
C GLU A 241 34.95 -23.49 7.76
N GLY A 242 33.93 -23.61 8.62
CA GLY A 242 34.08 -23.64 10.08
C GLY A 242 33.50 -22.47 10.89
N VAL A 243 32.26 -22.62 11.39
CA VAL A 243 31.76 -22.49 12.80
C VAL A 243 30.24 -22.82 12.77
N PRO A 244 29.65 -23.58 13.73
CA PRO A 244 28.33 -24.17 13.55
C PRO A 244 27.19 -23.22 13.96
N GLU A 245 26.35 -22.83 13.01
CA GLU A 245 25.08 -22.14 13.22
C GLU A 245 23.94 -23.18 13.21
N ALA A 246 23.10 -23.16 14.24
CA ALA A 246 22.00 -24.09 14.41
C ALA A 246 20.90 -23.84 13.35
N ALA A 247 20.91 -24.70 12.32
CA ALA A 247 19.81 -25.05 11.42
C ALA A 247 18.64 -24.05 11.28
N ALA A 248 18.87 -22.97 10.51
CA ALA A 248 17.80 -22.34 9.75
C ALA A 248 17.46 -23.27 8.56
N GLY A 249 16.35 -24.00 8.66
CA GLY A 249 15.89 -24.86 7.57
C GLY A 249 15.38 -24.01 6.39
N GLU A 250 15.86 -24.31 5.19
CA GLU A 250 15.29 -23.79 3.94
C GLU A 250 13.78 -24.09 3.85
N PRO A 251 12.97 -23.17 3.31
CA PRO A 251 11.54 -23.41 3.13
C PRO A 251 11.32 -24.55 2.11
N PRO A 252 10.37 -25.46 2.35
CA PRO A 252 10.16 -26.63 1.49
C PRO A 252 9.59 -26.25 0.11
N PRO A 253 9.77 -27.11 -0.92
CA PRO A 253 9.48 -26.82 -2.34
C PRO A 253 7.99 -26.72 -2.68
N ASP A 254 7.09 -26.92 -1.71
CA ASP A 254 5.64 -27.04 -1.93
C ASP A 254 4.89 -25.70 -1.77
N LEU A 255 5.62 -24.58 -1.76
CA LEU A 255 5.07 -23.22 -1.72
C LEU A 255 5.00 -22.55 -3.10
N ALA A 256 5.41 -23.25 -4.16
CA ALA A 256 5.29 -22.79 -5.54
C ALA A 256 3.84 -23.00 -6.05
N GLY A 257 2.91 -22.17 -5.60
CA GLY A 257 1.54 -22.24 -6.08
C GLY A 257 0.60 -21.22 -5.45
N GLN A 258 0.43 -20.08 -6.13
CA GLN A 258 -0.54 -19.00 -5.87
C GLN A 258 -0.15 -18.02 -4.75
N ASP A 259 0.63 -17.02 -5.16
CA ASP A 259 0.83 -15.73 -4.49
C ASP A 259 -0.22 -14.72 -5.00
N SER A 260 -1.42 -14.73 -4.41
CA SER A 260 -2.31 -13.57 -4.49
C SER A 260 -2.54 -13.05 -3.09
N SER A 261 -2.16 -11.80 -2.85
CA SER A 261 -2.74 -10.98 -1.78
C SER A 261 -4.27 -11.14 -1.81
N LEU A 262 -4.89 -11.20 -0.62
CA LEU A 262 -6.35 -11.30 -0.55
C LEU A 262 -6.92 -9.90 -0.81
N PHE A 263 -6.57 -8.91 0.01
CA PHE A 263 -6.76 -7.50 -0.29
C PHE A 263 -5.63 -6.98 -1.18
N ASP A 264 -6.00 -6.42 -2.31
CA ASP A 264 -5.10 -5.66 -3.20
C ASP A 264 -5.29 -4.15 -3.03
N GLU A 265 -6.50 -3.72 -2.63
CA GLU A 265 -6.82 -2.33 -2.39
C GLU A 265 -7.83 -2.17 -1.25
N LEU A 266 -7.71 -1.11 -0.46
CA LEU A 266 -8.73 -0.63 0.47
C LEU A 266 -8.96 0.88 0.29
N GLY A 267 -10.20 1.27 0.04
CA GLY A 267 -10.61 2.64 -0.22
C GLY A 267 -11.75 3.08 0.70
N VAL A 268 -11.69 4.33 1.17
CA VAL A 268 -12.65 4.92 2.09
C VAL A 268 -12.85 6.40 1.73
N PHE A 269 -14.10 6.84 1.68
CA PHE A 269 -14.50 8.21 1.46
C PHE A 269 -15.62 8.56 2.43
N ARG A 270 -15.44 9.62 3.23
CA ARG A 270 -16.41 10.15 4.20
C ARG A 270 -16.96 9.13 5.19
N PHE A 271 -16.13 8.20 5.67
CA PHE A 271 -16.50 7.22 6.69
C PHE A 271 -15.72 7.47 7.98
N GLY A 272 -16.45 7.60 9.10
CA GLY A 272 -15.88 7.86 10.41
C GLY A 272 -14.96 9.09 10.39
N PRO A 273 -13.66 8.94 10.71
CA PRO A 273 -12.71 10.05 10.69
C PRO A 273 -12.17 10.37 9.28
N PHE A 274 -12.33 9.47 8.30
CA PHE A 274 -11.72 9.59 6.97
C PHE A 274 -12.56 10.47 6.04
N GLU A 275 -11.96 11.56 5.49
CA GLU A 275 -12.57 12.29 4.36
C GLU A 275 -12.33 11.54 3.06
N ALA A 276 -11.09 11.17 2.79
CA ALA A 276 -10.68 10.33 1.68
C ALA A 276 -9.40 9.58 2.06
N PHE A 277 -9.39 8.26 1.83
CA PHE A 277 -8.26 7.38 2.09
C PHE A 277 -8.25 6.27 1.05
N ARG A 278 -7.08 5.91 0.54
CA ARG A 278 -6.91 4.83 -0.41
C ARG A 278 -5.54 4.19 -0.21
N TRP A 279 -5.49 2.88 -0.08
CA TRP A 279 -4.28 2.09 0.07
C TRP A 279 -4.26 1.00 -0.99
N THR A 280 -3.31 1.10 -1.94
CA THR A 280 -3.21 0.20 -3.11
C THR A 280 -1.93 -0.64 -3.15
N ASP A 281 -0.95 -0.33 -2.30
CA ASP A 281 0.30 -1.09 -2.16
C ASP A 281 0.22 -1.91 -0.86
N LEU A 282 -0.65 -2.92 -0.86
CA LEU A 282 -0.86 -3.82 0.27
C LEU A 282 0.04 -5.04 0.13
N GLY A 283 0.70 -5.41 1.23
CA GLY A 283 1.60 -6.54 1.30
C GLY A 283 1.02 -7.72 2.04
N ARG A 284 1.88 -8.68 2.38
CA ARG A 284 1.51 -9.81 3.26
C ARG A 284 1.24 -9.36 4.69
N ILE A 285 1.98 -8.36 5.17
CA ILE A 285 1.75 -7.71 6.47
C ILE A 285 1.58 -6.21 6.24
N ASN A 286 0.48 -5.65 6.75
CA ASN A 286 0.08 -4.27 6.57
C ASN A 286 -0.06 -3.62 7.94
N VAL A 287 0.82 -2.69 8.26
CA VAL A 287 0.95 -2.09 9.58
C VAL A 287 0.40 -0.67 9.53
N VAL A 288 -0.46 -0.31 10.47
CA VAL A 288 -1.07 1.02 10.57
C VAL A 288 -0.58 1.68 11.85
N ILE A 289 0.03 2.85 11.72
CA ILE A 289 0.52 3.66 12.85
C ILE A 289 -0.06 5.06 12.79
N GLY A 290 0.11 5.81 13.88
CA GLY A 290 -0.35 7.19 14.01
C GLY A 290 -0.92 7.46 15.40
N ARG A 291 -1.08 8.74 15.76
CA ARG A 291 -1.63 9.18 17.06
C ARG A 291 -2.97 8.54 17.40
N ASN A 292 -3.37 8.67 18.66
CA ASN A 292 -4.74 8.38 19.05
C ASN A 292 -5.72 9.19 18.19
N ASP A 293 -6.90 8.62 17.94
CA ASP A 293 -7.96 9.26 17.15
C ASP A 293 -7.63 9.55 15.67
N THR A 294 -6.59 8.93 15.10
CA THR A 294 -6.32 8.99 13.64
C THR A 294 -7.11 7.96 12.81
N GLY A 295 -7.93 7.12 13.45
CA GLY A 295 -8.80 6.16 12.75
C GLY A 295 -8.21 4.77 12.47
N LYS A 296 -7.10 4.40 13.12
CA LYS A 296 -6.46 3.06 12.97
C LYS A 296 -7.43 1.90 13.20
N SER A 297 -8.05 1.84 14.39
CA SER A 297 -9.03 0.79 14.70
C SER A 297 -10.26 0.88 13.79
N THR A 298 -10.67 2.08 13.37
CA THR A 298 -11.76 2.24 12.39
C THR A 298 -11.41 1.61 11.04
N LEU A 299 -10.19 1.81 10.54
CA LEU A 299 -9.72 1.26 9.28
C LEU A 299 -9.66 -0.27 9.34
N LEU A 300 -9.07 -0.83 10.41
CA LEU A 300 -9.02 -2.28 10.62
C LEU A 300 -10.43 -2.87 10.72
N LYS A 301 -11.32 -2.26 11.52
CA LYS A 301 -12.71 -2.73 11.67
C LYS A 301 -13.50 -2.66 10.37
N LEU A 302 -13.27 -1.66 9.54
CA LEU A 302 -13.94 -1.53 8.24
C LEU A 302 -13.46 -2.61 7.25
N GLY A 303 -12.14 -2.82 7.15
CA GLY A 303 -11.59 -3.92 6.35
C GLY A 303 -12.09 -5.28 6.82
N TYR A 304 -12.15 -5.49 8.14
CA TYR A 304 -12.72 -6.68 8.75
C TYR A 304 -14.20 -6.86 8.41
N ALA A 305 -15.03 -5.84 8.63
CA ALA A 305 -16.45 -5.91 8.35
C ALA A 305 -16.71 -6.26 6.89
N LEU A 306 -15.97 -5.65 5.96
CA LEU A 306 -16.08 -5.97 4.53
C LEU A 306 -15.72 -7.43 4.23
N ALA A 307 -14.52 -7.89 4.61
CA ALA A 307 -14.08 -9.25 4.34
C ALA A 307 -14.94 -10.31 5.04
N ARG A 308 -15.35 -10.04 6.28
CA ARG A 308 -16.21 -10.92 7.05
C ARG A 308 -17.61 -11.01 6.45
N SER A 309 -18.17 -9.89 5.97
CA SER A 309 -19.45 -9.91 5.28
C SER A 309 -19.39 -10.69 3.97
N VAL A 310 -18.31 -10.61 3.19
CA VAL A 310 -18.12 -11.43 1.99
C VAL A 310 -18.06 -12.92 2.33
N GLN A 311 -17.33 -13.29 3.40
CA GLN A 311 -17.29 -14.66 3.91
C GLN A 311 -18.69 -15.14 4.33
N ASP A 312 -19.39 -14.38 5.16
CA ASP A 312 -20.68 -14.77 5.74
C ASP A 312 -21.78 -14.80 4.66
N TYR A 313 -21.79 -13.84 3.73
CA TYR A 313 -22.60 -13.84 2.51
C TYR A 313 -22.40 -15.13 1.73
N THR A 314 -21.14 -15.49 1.44
CA THR A 314 -20.81 -16.69 0.66
C THR A 314 -21.31 -17.98 1.32
N ARG A 315 -21.15 -18.11 2.65
CA ARG A 315 -21.61 -19.28 3.42
C ARG A 315 -23.13 -19.39 3.46
N ARG A 316 -23.84 -18.26 3.41
CA ARG A 316 -25.30 -18.17 3.52
C ARG A 316 -26.05 -18.29 2.20
N LEU A 317 -25.34 -18.29 1.07
CA LEU A 317 -25.93 -18.43 -0.26
C LEU A 317 -26.78 -19.70 -0.41
N GLU A 318 -26.40 -20.81 0.21
CA GLU A 318 -27.19 -22.04 0.14
C GLU A 318 -28.31 -22.10 1.18
N ALA A 319 -28.15 -21.41 2.32
CA ALA A 319 -29.06 -21.49 3.45
C ALA A 319 -30.28 -20.56 3.28
N ASP A 320 -30.05 -19.26 3.08
CA ASP A 320 -31.08 -18.23 3.08
C ASP A 320 -30.93 -17.16 1.98
N ARG A 321 -29.87 -17.23 1.16
CA ARG A 321 -29.66 -16.36 -0.02
C ARG A 321 -29.77 -14.85 0.27
N PRO A 322 -29.07 -14.32 1.30
CA PRO A 322 -29.11 -12.89 1.58
C PRO A 322 -28.38 -12.12 0.48
N SER A 323 -28.71 -10.84 0.33
CA SER A 323 -27.87 -9.91 -0.43
C SER A 323 -26.61 -9.55 0.38
N LEU A 324 -25.50 -9.23 -0.31
CA LEU A 324 -24.30 -8.73 0.38
C LEU A 324 -24.60 -7.46 1.19
N GLY A 325 -25.49 -6.60 0.68
CA GLY A 325 -25.88 -5.36 1.37
C GLY A 325 -26.53 -5.60 2.73
N GLU A 326 -27.40 -6.60 2.85
CA GLU A 326 -28.01 -6.97 4.14
C GLU A 326 -26.97 -7.48 5.14
N VAL A 327 -26.09 -8.38 4.70
CA VAL A 327 -25.03 -8.96 5.54
C VAL A 327 -24.02 -7.88 5.97
N LEU A 328 -23.67 -6.96 5.06
CA LEU A 328 -22.74 -5.87 5.33
C LEU A 328 -23.34 -4.81 6.26
N ALA A 329 -24.61 -4.44 6.06
CA ALA A 329 -25.32 -3.52 6.94
C ALA A 329 -25.40 -4.06 8.38
N GLU A 330 -25.74 -5.33 8.54
CA GLU A 330 -25.78 -6.00 9.86
C GLU A 330 -24.38 -6.04 10.49
N LYS A 331 -23.36 -6.48 9.74
CA LYS A 331 -21.97 -6.56 10.24
C LYS A 331 -21.43 -5.20 10.65
N LEU A 332 -21.69 -4.13 9.90
CA LEU A 332 -21.30 -2.77 10.28
C LEU A 332 -22.01 -2.31 11.56
N MET A 333 -23.31 -2.59 11.69
CA MET A 333 -24.08 -2.23 12.88
C MET A 333 -23.48 -2.87 14.14
N TRP A 334 -23.18 -4.17 14.10
CA TRP A 334 -22.65 -4.91 15.24
C TRP A 334 -21.16 -4.68 15.50
N THR A 335 -20.37 -4.35 14.46
CA THR A 335 -18.94 -4.03 14.59
C THR A 335 -18.69 -2.63 15.16
N PHE A 336 -19.51 -1.64 14.76
CA PHE A 336 -19.32 -0.24 15.17
C PHE A 336 -20.27 0.21 16.29
N GLN A 337 -21.40 -0.46 16.48
CA GLN A 337 -22.42 -0.16 17.51
C GLN A 337 -22.73 1.34 17.61
N PRO A 338 -23.13 2.00 16.51
CA PRO A 338 -23.38 3.43 16.49
C PRO A 338 -24.42 3.84 17.53
N ALA A 339 -24.22 4.99 18.17
CA ALA A 339 -24.99 5.42 19.34
C ALA A 339 -26.51 5.52 19.07
N SER A 340 -26.93 5.93 17.86
CA SER A 340 -28.34 5.99 17.50
C SER A 340 -28.90 4.68 16.92
N ALA A 341 -28.09 3.62 16.86
CA ALA A 341 -28.36 2.36 16.16
C ALA A 341 -28.71 2.58 14.67
N ARG A 342 -28.01 3.54 14.02
CA ARG A 342 -28.16 3.87 12.60
C ARG A 342 -26.80 3.91 11.92
N LEU A 343 -26.71 3.37 10.71
CA LEU A 343 -25.49 3.36 9.91
C LEU A 343 -25.05 4.77 9.50
N GLY A 344 -25.98 5.72 9.39
CA GLY A 344 -25.66 7.12 9.10
C GLY A 344 -24.72 7.77 10.13
N ASP A 345 -24.64 7.26 11.36
CA ASP A 345 -23.68 7.72 12.38
C ASP A 345 -22.22 7.39 12.01
N LEU A 346 -22.03 6.44 11.09
CA LEU A 346 -20.72 6.05 10.54
C LEU A 346 -20.28 6.96 9.39
N VAL A 347 -21.17 7.81 8.84
CA VAL A 347 -20.80 8.83 7.86
C VAL A 347 -20.04 9.95 8.57
N LYS A 348 -19.01 10.50 7.91
CA LYS A 348 -18.18 11.56 8.47
C LYS A 348 -19.04 12.78 8.81
N LYS A 349 -19.02 13.16 10.09
CA LYS A 349 -19.76 14.31 10.60
C LYS A 349 -19.29 15.59 9.92
N ARG A 350 -20.23 16.50 9.62
CA ARG A 350 -19.99 17.83 9.02
C ARG A 350 -19.47 17.81 7.58
N SER A 351 -19.45 16.66 6.90
CA SER A 351 -19.24 16.56 5.45
C SER A 351 -20.57 16.25 4.77
N PRO A 352 -21.08 17.08 3.84
CA PRO A 352 -22.34 16.80 3.17
C PRO A 352 -22.17 15.69 2.11
N GLY A 353 -22.95 14.62 2.25
CA GLY A 353 -23.08 13.55 1.25
C GLY A 353 -22.71 12.17 1.76
N ASP A 354 -22.92 11.18 0.91
CA ASP A 354 -22.82 9.76 1.27
C ASP A 354 -21.37 9.32 1.53
N ALA A 355 -21.22 8.31 2.38
CA ALA A 355 -19.95 7.63 2.59
C ALA A 355 -19.80 6.51 1.56
N VAL A 356 -18.59 6.33 1.04
CA VAL A 356 -18.26 5.23 0.12
C VAL A 356 -17.07 4.49 0.69
N PHE A 357 -17.13 3.17 0.71
CA PHE A 357 -15.94 2.37 0.99
C PHE A 357 -15.94 1.13 0.12
N GLY A 358 -14.76 0.57 -0.08
CA GLY A 358 -14.62 -0.61 -0.91
C GLY A 358 -13.22 -1.16 -0.87
N ALA A 359 -13.06 -2.31 -1.49
CA ALA A 359 -11.79 -2.99 -1.62
C ALA A 359 -11.74 -3.81 -2.90
N THR A 360 -10.53 -4.09 -3.35
CA THR A 360 -10.29 -5.26 -4.21
C THR A 360 -9.88 -6.40 -3.30
N LEU A 361 -10.74 -7.42 -3.20
CA LEU A 361 -10.59 -8.59 -2.33
C LEU A 361 -10.71 -9.85 -3.19
N CYS A 362 -9.76 -10.78 -3.09
CA CYS A 362 -9.68 -12.00 -3.87
C CYS A 362 -9.77 -11.75 -5.39
N ASN A 363 -9.14 -10.68 -5.90
CA ASN A 363 -9.24 -10.20 -7.29
C ASN A 363 -10.64 -9.76 -7.74
N ALA A 364 -11.55 -9.47 -6.81
CA ALA A 364 -12.89 -8.95 -7.10
C ALA A 364 -13.12 -7.61 -6.41
N VAL A 365 -13.86 -6.71 -7.05
CA VAL A 365 -14.16 -5.39 -6.50
C VAL A 365 -15.42 -5.48 -5.65
N TYR A 366 -15.34 -4.97 -4.42
CA TYR A 366 -16.46 -4.80 -3.52
C TYR A 366 -16.56 -3.33 -3.15
N SER A 367 -17.72 -2.73 -3.34
CA SER A 367 -17.94 -1.32 -3.05
C SER A 367 -19.34 -1.09 -2.48
N ALA A 368 -19.43 -0.24 -1.47
CA ALA A 368 -20.69 0.07 -0.79
C ALA A 368 -20.80 1.56 -0.47
N ILE A 369 -22.04 2.04 -0.47
CA ILE A 369 -22.41 3.42 -0.20
C ILE A 369 -23.37 3.44 0.99
N LEU A 370 -23.06 4.25 2.00
CA LEU A 370 -23.94 4.56 3.12
C LEU A 370 -24.54 5.93 2.89
N SER A 371 -25.88 6.00 2.87
CA SER A 371 -26.53 7.29 2.66
C SER A 371 -26.43 8.17 3.90
N ALA A 372 -26.06 9.43 3.69
CA ALA A 372 -26.17 10.46 4.72
C ALA A 372 -27.63 10.89 4.97
N ALA A 373 -28.50 10.76 3.96
CA ALA A 373 -29.89 11.18 4.01
C ALA A 373 -30.82 10.09 4.60
N ASP A 374 -30.58 8.82 4.25
CA ASP A 374 -31.24 7.67 4.87
C ASP A 374 -30.22 6.86 5.67
N ALA A 375 -30.15 7.17 6.96
CA ALA A 375 -29.20 6.59 7.91
C ALA A 375 -29.36 5.07 8.15
N ARG A 376 -30.35 4.41 7.53
CA ARG A 376 -30.50 2.94 7.54
C ARG A 376 -30.10 2.30 6.22
N SER A 377 -29.97 3.08 5.16
CA SER A 377 -29.70 2.57 3.82
C SER A 377 -28.20 2.35 3.60
N LEU A 378 -27.89 1.13 3.16
CA LEU A 378 -26.61 0.75 2.58
C LEU A 378 -26.90 0.18 1.20
N ARG A 379 -26.24 0.70 0.18
CA ARG A 379 -26.27 0.16 -1.18
C ARG A 379 -24.93 -0.46 -1.50
N VAL A 380 -24.94 -1.63 -2.13
CA VAL A 380 -23.74 -2.23 -2.72
C VAL A 380 -23.70 -1.81 -4.19
N ASP A 381 -22.58 -1.26 -4.62
CA ASP A 381 -22.35 -0.81 -6.00
C ASP A 381 -21.70 -1.94 -6.81
N ASP A 382 -20.70 -2.60 -6.21
CA ASP A 382 -20.08 -3.82 -6.72
C ASP A 382 -20.06 -4.88 -5.61
N ASP A 383 -20.57 -6.08 -5.91
CA ASP A 383 -20.68 -7.16 -4.93
C ASP A 383 -19.62 -8.25 -5.07
N GLY A 384 -18.72 -8.13 -6.07
CA GLY A 384 -17.57 -9.01 -6.33
C GLY A 384 -17.85 -10.51 -6.49
N GLY A 385 -19.09 -10.95 -6.29
CA GLY A 385 -19.48 -12.35 -6.15
C GLY A 385 -18.96 -13.06 -4.88
N PRO A 386 -19.37 -14.33 -4.69
CA PRO A 386 -18.96 -15.15 -3.55
C PRO A 386 -17.48 -15.57 -3.57
N GLN A 387 -16.90 -15.73 -2.38
CA GLN A 387 -15.50 -16.14 -2.14
C GLN A 387 -15.44 -17.36 -1.20
N PRO A 388 -15.55 -18.61 -1.72
CA PRO A 388 -15.76 -19.81 -0.88
C PRO A 388 -14.66 -20.11 0.13
N ASN A 389 -13.43 -19.68 -0.17
CA ASN A 389 -12.25 -19.99 0.64
C ASN A 389 -11.81 -18.83 1.55
N LEU A 390 -12.44 -17.66 1.44
CA LEU A 390 -12.09 -16.50 2.23
C LEU A 390 -12.42 -16.73 3.71
N ARG A 391 -11.49 -16.35 4.58
CA ARG A 391 -11.73 -16.19 6.02
C ARG A 391 -11.31 -14.80 6.48
N ALA A 392 -12.03 -14.26 7.45
CA ALA A 392 -11.69 -13.00 8.12
C ALA A 392 -11.74 -13.20 9.64
N LEU A 393 -10.65 -12.82 10.31
CA LEU A 393 -10.52 -12.86 11.76
C LEU A 393 -10.06 -11.51 12.28
N PHE A 394 -10.55 -11.11 13.44
CA PHE A 394 -10.09 -9.92 14.15
C PHE A 394 -9.63 -10.31 15.55
N ILE A 395 -8.44 -9.88 15.95
CA ILE A 395 -7.91 -10.03 17.31
C ILE A 395 -7.91 -8.66 17.97
N PRO A 396 -8.81 -8.40 18.92
CA PRO A 396 -8.88 -7.13 19.64
C PRO A 396 -7.77 -7.00 20.69
N PRO A 397 -7.54 -5.79 21.23
CA PRO A 397 -6.47 -5.57 22.22
C PRO A 397 -6.75 -6.29 23.55
N LYS A 398 -8.03 -6.35 23.94
CA LYS A 398 -8.48 -6.96 25.19
C LYS A 398 -8.52 -8.48 25.08
N GLU A 399 -8.19 -9.14 26.19
CA GLU A 399 -8.26 -10.59 26.30
C GLU A 399 -9.70 -11.08 26.37
N ILE A 400 -9.96 -12.26 25.78
CA ILE A 400 -11.33 -12.78 25.61
C ILE A 400 -11.55 -14.20 26.12
N LEU A 401 -10.51 -15.04 26.32
CA LEU A 401 -10.67 -16.43 26.75
C LEU A 401 -11.34 -16.56 28.11
N THR A 402 -11.20 -15.56 28.98
CA THR A 402 -11.93 -15.48 30.26
C THR A 402 -13.42 -15.18 30.11
N SER A 403 -13.84 -14.59 28.98
CA SER A 403 -15.18 -14.00 28.81
C SER A 403 -15.95 -14.55 27.60
N VAL A 404 -15.45 -15.60 26.93
CA VAL A 404 -16.07 -16.18 25.73
C VAL A 404 -17.57 -16.45 25.90
N ASP A 405 -17.97 -17.12 26.99
CA ASP A 405 -19.38 -17.48 27.20
C ASP A 405 -20.25 -16.24 27.38
N ALA A 406 -19.77 -15.22 28.10
CA ALA A 406 -20.47 -13.96 28.33
C ALA A 406 -20.63 -13.17 27.02
N ILE A 407 -19.58 -13.10 26.21
CA ILE A 407 -19.60 -12.46 24.88
C ILE A 407 -20.65 -13.13 23.99
N THR A 408 -20.63 -14.46 23.88
CA THR A 408 -21.60 -15.18 23.03
C THR A 408 -23.04 -15.07 23.56
N SER A 409 -23.24 -15.09 24.88
CA SER A 409 -24.58 -14.98 25.47
C SER A 409 -25.21 -13.61 25.22
N LEU A 410 -24.45 -12.52 25.42
CA LEU A 410 -24.92 -11.15 25.18
C LEU A 410 -25.33 -10.92 23.72
N HIS A 411 -24.58 -11.50 22.78
CA HIS A 411 -24.84 -11.35 21.36
C HIS A 411 -26.01 -12.25 20.88
N GLU A 412 -25.97 -13.55 21.20
CA GLU A 412 -26.93 -14.53 20.67
C GLU A 412 -28.28 -14.52 21.40
N GLN A 413 -28.27 -14.37 22.73
CA GLN A 413 -29.45 -14.51 23.58
C GLN A 413 -30.07 -13.14 23.88
N ASP A 414 -29.28 -12.21 24.40
CA ASP A 414 -29.77 -10.91 24.84
C ASP A 414 -29.92 -9.90 23.68
N LYS A 415 -29.27 -10.16 22.54
CA LYS A 415 -29.21 -9.30 21.35
C LYS A 415 -28.93 -7.84 21.72
N ARG A 416 -27.93 -7.64 22.58
CA ARG A 416 -27.61 -6.34 23.17
C ARG A 416 -26.20 -5.90 22.82
N PHE A 417 -26.04 -4.61 22.49
CA PHE A 417 -24.73 -3.97 22.35
C PHE A 417 -23.91 -4.08 23.65
N GLY A 418 -22.60 -4.19 23.50
CA GLY A 418 -21.66 -4.43 24.60
C GLY A 418 -20.29 -4.87 24.08
N PHE A 419 -20.20 -6.10 23.58
CA PHE A 419 -19.05 -6.57 22.81
C PHE A 419 -19.38 -6.46 21.33
N ASP A 420 -18.49 -5.85 20.56
CA ASP A 420 -18.68 -5.74 19.12
C ASP A 420 -18.31 -7.04 18.39
N ASP A 421 -18.67 -7.11 17.11
CA ASP A 421 -18.50 -8.34 16.30
C ASP A 421 -17.06 -8.81 16.19
N THR A 422 -16.06 -7.94 16.41
CA THR A 422 -14.66 -8.38 16.46
C THR A 422 -14.40 -9.33 17.63
N TYR A 423 -15.10 -9.14 18.76
CA TYR A 423 -15.03 -10.01 19.92
C TYR A 423 -15.91 -11.24 19.75
N TYR A 424 -17.15 -11.06 19.26
CA TYR A 424 -18.11 -12.15 19.10
C TYR A 424 -17.63 -13.18 18.09
N ASP A 425 -17.25 -12.76 16.88
CA ASP A 425 -16.78 -13.70 15.86
C ASP A 425 -15.50 -14.44 16.28
N LEU A 426 -14.61 -13.77 17.04
CA LEU A 426 -13.42 -14.41 17.59
C LEU A 426 -13.77 -15.43 18.68
N ALA A 427 -14.73 -15.12 19.56
CA ALA A 427 -15.23 -16.04 20.57
C ALA A 427 -15.84 -17.31 19.93
N VAL A 428 -16.60 -17.15 18.86
CA VAL A 428 -17.13 -18.27 18.05
C VAL A 428 -16.00 -19.08 17.42
N ALA A 429 -15.01 -18.42 16.81
CA ALA A 429 -13.85 -19.07 16.18
C ALA A 429 -13.04 -19.93 17.18
N LEU A 430 -12.86 -19.45 18.42
CA LEU A 430 -12.13 -20.18 19.46
C LEU A 430 -12.88 -21.40 19.98
N ARG A 431 -14.22 -21.34 20.00
CA ARG A 431 -15.11 -22.43 20.43
C ARG A 431 -15.09 -23.63 19.48
N GLY A 432 -14.60 -23.46 18.25
CA GLY A 432 -14.47 -24.54 17.25
C GLY A 432 -13.73 -25.76 17.79
N GLU A 433 -14.03 -26.93 17.21
CA GLU A 433 -13.32 -28.17 17.55
C GLU A 433 -11.91 -28.17 16.95
N VAL A 434 -10.98 -28.87 17.61
CA VAL A 434 -9.62 -29.03 17.07
C VAL A 434 -9.70 -29.92 15.84
N MET A 435 -9.09 -29.48 14.74
CA MET A 435 -9.01 -30.26 13.51
C MET A 435 -8.29 -31.60 13.76
N GLN A 436 -8.87 -32.68 13.23
CA GLN A 436 -8.23 -34.00 13.23
C GLN A 436 -7.27 -34.21 12.05
N GLN A 437 -7.29 -33.30 11.05
CA GLN A 437 -6.44 -33.38 9.87
C GLN A 437 -5.03 -32.85 10.16
N ASP A 438 -4.06 -33.33 9.38
CA ASP A 438 -2.69 -32.82 9.47
C ASP A 438 -2.60 -31.34 9.08
N LEU A 439 -2.08 -30.54 10.01
CA LEU A 439 -1.73 -29.16 9.75
C LEU A 439 -0.61 -29.10 8.69
N PRO A 440 -0.66 -28.14 7.74
CA PRO A 440 0.47 -27.87 6.86
C PRO A 440 1.75 -27.67 7.68
N ASP A 441 2.89 -28.14 7.17
CA ASP A 441 4.17 -28.09 7.89
C ASP A 441 4.55 -26.68 8.34
N SER A 442 4.21 -25.66 7.55
CA SER A 442 4.39 -24.26 7.91
C SER A 442 3.66 -23.88 9.20
N LEU A 443 2.37 -24.19 9.30
CA LEU A 443 1.55 -23.91 10.48
C LEU A 443 1.90 -24.82 11.66
N ARG A 444 2.33 -26.05 11.41
CA ARG A 444 2.83 -26.96 12.45
C ARG A 444 4.09 -26.41 13.12
N ARG A 445 5.04 -25.88 12.34
CA ARG A 445 6.24 -25.19 12.88
C ARG A 445 5.87 -23.97 13.71
N VAL A 446 4.94 -23.15 13.22
CA VAL A 446 4.41 -22.01 13.97
C VAL A 446 3.81 -22.44 15.31
N LEU A 447 2.94 -23.45 15.31
CA LEU A 447 2.28 -23.94 16.52
C LEU A 447 3.30 -24.47 17.55
N THR A 448 4.33 -25.18 17.10
CA THR A 448 5.42 -25.66 17.96
C THR A 448 6.19 -24.49 18.59
N SER A 449 6.51 -23.46 17.80
CA SER A 449 7.15 -22.23 18.31
C SER A 449 6.31 -21.55 19.38
N LEU A 450 5.00 -21.37 19.15
CA LEU A 450 4.08 -20.76 20.12
C LEU A 450 4.00 -21.56 21.43
N ARG A 451 3.89 -22.89 21.34
CA ARG A 451 3.85 -23.78 22.52
C ARG A 451 5.14 -23.74 23.33
N SER A 452 6.29 -23.58 22.65
CA SER A 452 7.59 -23.50 23.32
C SER A 452 7.76 -22.23 24.16
N LEU A 453 7.08 -21.13 23.82
CA LEU A 453 7.18 -19.85 24.55
C LEU A 453 6.71 -19.94 26.00
N PHE A 454 5.74 -20.80 26.30
CA PHE A 454 5.15 -20.89 27.65
C PHE A 454 4.93 -22.33 28.17
N SER A 455 5.49 -23.32 27.45
CA SER A 455 5.51 -24.74 27.81
C SER A 455 4.14 -25.30 28.21
N GLY A 456 3.10 -24.98 27.43
CA GLY A 456 1.75 -25.47 27.72
C GLY A 456 0.79 -25.23 26.57
N GLU A 457 -0.47 -25.60 26.78
CA GLU A 457 -1.52 -25.49 25.78
C GLU A 457 -2.85 -25.04 26.37
N ILE A 458 -3.64 -24.38 25.54
CA ILE A 458 -5.01 -24.00 25.86
C ILE A 458 -5.95 -25.05 25.28
N VAL A 459 -6.70 -25.69 26.17
CA VAL A 459 -7.69 -26.71 25.80
C VAL A 459 -9.06 -26.28 26.28
N ARG A 460 -10.09 -26.81 25.63
CA ARG A 460 -11.48 -26.56 26.00
C ARG A 460 -12.04 -27.81 26.67
N GLU A 461 -12.38 -27.69 27.95
CA GLU A 461 -12.92 -28.77 28.79
C GLU A 461 -14.26 -28.34 29.37
N SER A 462 -15.29 -29.18 29.21
CA SER A 462 -16.64 -28.91 29.75
C SER A 462 -17.17 -27.51 29.37
N GLY A 463 -16.88 -27.08 28.15
CA GLY A 463 -17.29 -25.77 27.61
C GLY A 463 -16.35 -24.61 27.91
N ARG A 464 -15.42 -24.74 28.87
CA ARG A 464 -14.52 -23.67 29.34
C ARG A 464 -13.08 -23.85 28.85
N PHE A 465 -12.36 -22.75 28.71
CA PHE A 465 -10.93 -22.79 28.42
C PHE A 465 -10.10 -22.98 29.69
N VAL A 466 -9.10 -23.85 29.62
CA VAL A 466 -8.12 -24.12 30.68
C VAL A 466 -6.72 -24.22 30.08
N PHE A 467 -5.71 -23.84 30.85
CA PHE A 467 -4.30 -23.94 30.44
C PHE A 467 -3.68 -25.16 31.10
N ARG A 468 -3.09 -26.04 30.29
CA ARG A 468 -2.39 -27.23 30.76
C ARG A 468 -0.89 -27.08 30.58
N ARG A 469 -0.13 -27.35 31.64
CA ARG A 469 1.35 -27.37 31.64
C ARG A 469 1.82 -28.63 32.34
N GLY A 470 2.27 -29.61 31.58
CA GLY A 470 2.53 -30.94 32.13
C GLY A 470 1.25 -31.53 32.72
N ASP A 471 1.32 -31.93 33.99
CA ASP A 471 0.19 -32.47 34.75
C ASP A 471 -0.67 -31.39 35.43
N ASP A 472 -0.20 -30.13 35.46
CA ASP A 472 -0.91 -29.03 36.10
C ASP A 472 -1.97 -28.41 35.16
N GLN A 473 -3.11 -28.04 35.74
CA GLN A 473 -4.22 -27.39 35.05
C GLN A 473 -4.63 -26.11 35.76
N PHE A 474 -4.75 -25.02 35.00
CA PHE A 474 -5.09 -23.69 35.50
C PHE A 474 -6.33 -23.15 34.78
N TRP A 475 -7.24 -22.53 35.55
CA TRP A 475 -8.34 -21.78 34.97
C TRP A 475 -7.80 -20.53 34.27
N MET A 476 -8.43 -20.09 33.16
CA MET A 476 -7.98 -18.87 32.46
C MET A 476 -7.88 -17.63 33.37
N SER A 477 -8.67 -17.54 34.43
CA SER A 477 -8.57 -16.46 35.42
C SER A 477 -7.25 -16.43 36.21
N GLN A 478 -6.52 -17.55 36.26
CA GLN A 478 -5.26 -17.73 36.98
C GLN A 478 -4.03 -17.65 36.05
N VAL A 479 -4.24 -17.58 34.75
CA VAL A 479 -3.18 -17.57 33.73
C VAL A 479 -2.74 -16.14 33.45
N ALA A 480 -1.45 -15.92 33.16
CA ALA A 480 -0.94 -14.60 32.77
C ALA A 480 -1.47 -14.15 31.40
N GLU A 481 -1.80 -12.88 31.24
CA GLU A 481 -2.38 -12.30 30.01
C GLU A 481 -1.58 -12.61 28.74
N GLY A 482 -0.25 -12.52 28.80
CA GLY A 482 0.59 -12.83 27.65
C GLY A 482 0.50 -14.30 27.19
N ILE A 483 0.31 -15.24 28.13
CA ILE A 483 0.10 -16.65 27.81
C ILE A 483 -1.26 -16.85 27.12
N LYS A 484 -2.30 -16.15 27.60
CA LYS A 484 -3.64 -16.18 26.99
C LYS A 484 -3.59 -15.70 25.54
N LYS A 485 -2.91 -14.57 25.29
CA LYS A 485 -2.77 -13.99 23.95
C LYS A 485 -2.03 -14.92 22.99
N ILE A 486 -0.91 -15.52 23.39
CA ILE A 486 -0.20 -16.50 22.55
C ILE A 486 -0.98 -17.81 22.36
N GLY A 487 -1.63 -18.30 23.42
CA GLY A 487 -2.46 -19.50 23.35
C GLY A 487 -3.72 -19.31 22.49
N LEU A 488 -4.22 -18.08 22.36
CA LEU A 488 -5.30 -17.73 21.42
C LEU A 488 -4.88 -18.01 19.97
N PHE A 489 -3.69 -17.56 19.53
CA PHE A 489 -3.18 -17.87 18.18
C PHE A 489 -3.04 -19.38 17.97
N ALA A 490 -2.47 -20.08 18.95
CA ALA A 490 -2.33 -21.53 18.90
C ALA A 490 -3.70 -22.22 18.72
N ARG A 491 -4.71 -21.77 19.46
CA ARG A 491 -6.08 -22.29 19.35
C ARG A 491 -6.68 -22.03 17.97
N LEU A 492 -6.54 -20.84 17.41
CA LEU A 492 -7.06 -20.52 16.08
C LEU A 492 -6.42 -21.36 14.97
N ILE A 493 -5.13 -21.69 15.09
CA ILE A 493 -4.46 -22.61 14.16
C ILE A 493 -5.04 -24.02 14.32
N GLN A 494 -5.22 -24.47 15.56
CA GLN A 494 -5.76 -25.80 15.87
C GLN A 494 -7.21 -25.98 15.43
N THR A 495 -8.05 -24.95 15.51
CA THR A 495 -9.44 -25.00 15.03
C THR A 495 -9.56 -24.82 13.52
N GLY A 496 -8.44 -24.54 12.82
CA GLY A 496 -8.42 -24.28 11.39
C GLY A 496 -9.00 -22.93 10.99
N GLU A 497 -9.23 -22.04 11.94
CA GLU A 497 -9.69 -20.69 11.68
C GLU A 497 -8.56 -19.83 11.11
N LEU A 498 -7.34 -19.96 11.67
CA LEU A 498 -6.15 -19.32 11.14
C LEU A 498 -5.41 -20.27 10.18
N ARG A 499 -5.69 -20.13 8.88
CA ARG A 499 -5.13 -20.95 7.79
C ARG A 499 -4.97 -20.17 6.49
N ARG A 500 -4.47 -20.79 5.41
CA ARG A 500 -4.41 -20.19 4.06
C ARG A 500 -5.75 -19.54 3.67
N ASN A 501 -5.70 -18.42 2.96
CA ASN A 501 -6.84 -17.59 2.53
C ASN A 501 -7.57 -16.89 3.69
N THR A 502 -6.87 -16.63 4.80
CA THR A 502 -7.37 -15.82 5.91
C THR A 502 -6.82 -14.40 5.83
N VAL A 503 -7.68 -13.40 6.00
CA VAL A 503 -7.29 -12.04 6.35
C VAL A 503 -7.37 -11.89 7.86
N LEU A 504 -6.24 -11.60 8.49
CA LEU A 504 -6.11 -11.47 9.93
C LEU A 504 -5.91 -10.00 10.30
N PHE A 505 -6.87 -9.42 11.01
CA PHE A 505 -6.79 -8.09 11.59
C PHE A 505 -6.36 -8.19 13.06
N ILE A 506 -5.38 -7.39 13.50
CA ILE A 506 -4.87 -7.41 14.88
C ILE A 506 -4.71 -5.98 15.38
N ASP A 507 -5.41 -5.63 16.44
CA ASP A 507 -5.28 -4.32 17.07
C ASP A 507 -4.45 -4.43 18.35
N GLU A 508 -3.35 -3.67 18.42
CA GLU A 508 -2.34 -3.68 19.49
C GLU A 508 -1.79 -5.08 19.84
N PRO A 509 -1.08 -5.76 18.91
CA PRO A 509 -0.53 -7.09 19.12
C PRO A 509 0.37 -7.21 20.36
N GLU A 510 1.03 -6.13 20.79
CA GLU A 510 1.93 -6.04 21.94
C GLU A 510 1.27 -6.07 23.31
N THR A 511 -0.03 -5.80 23.39
CA THR A 511 -0.70 -5.58 24.68
C THR A 511 -0.53 -6.77 25.63
N ASN A 512 -0.09 -6.48 26.86
CA ASN A 512 0.18 -7.45 27.92
C ASN A 512 1.26 -8.51 27.60
N LEU A 513 2.13 -8.27 26.61
CA LEU A 513 3.26 -9.14 26.30
C LEU A 513 4.58 -8.58 26.86
N HIS A 514 5.38 -9.48 27.44
CA HIS A 514 6.79 -9.19 27.72
C HIS A 514 7.54 -8.94 26.40
N PRO A 515 8.54 -8.04 26.34
CA PRO A 515 9.27 -7.72 25.10
C PRO A 515 9.77 -8.94 24.31
N ALA A 516 10.32 -9.95 25.00
CA ALA A 516 10.75 -11.19 24.35
C ALA A 516 9.60 -11.93 23.65
N ALA A 517 8.42 -11.98 24.27
CA ALA A 517 7.23 -12.59 23.70
C ALA A 517 6.65 -11.77 22.55
N ALA A 518 6.68 -10.43 22.64
CA ALA A 518 6.31 -9.55 21.54
C ALA A 518 7.20 -9.77 20.30
N ARG A 519 8.52 -9.95 20.48
CA ARG A 519 9.40 -10.28 19.34
C ARG A 519 9.09 -11.63 18.72
N ALA A 520 8.81 -12.62 19.56
CA ALA A 520 8.43 -13.95 19.10
C ALA A 520 7.09 -13.91 18.35
N LEU A 521 6.14 -13.11 18.83
CA LEU A 521 4.86 -12.88 18.14
C LEU A 521 5.08 -12.32 16.74
N VAL A 522 5.89 -11.27 16.58
CA VAL A 522 6.16 -10.68 15.25
C VAL A 522 6.79 -11.69 14.29
N ARG A 523 7.77 -12.49 14.75
CA ARG A 523 8.35 -13.58 13.93
C ARG A 523 7.30 -14.63 13.55
N MET A 524 6.43 -14.99 14.49
CA MET A 524 5.33 -15.91 14.20
C MET A 524 4.35 -15.34 13.17
N LEU A 525 3.97 -14.07 13.29
CA LEU A 525 3.06 -13.43 12.34
C LEU A 525 3.67 -13.39 10.93
N HIS A 526 4.99 -13.20 10.83
CA HIS A 526 5.71 -13.38 9.57
C HIS A 526 5.57 -14.80 9.02
N ASP A 527 5.82 -15.84 9.81
CA ASP A 527 5.68 -17.23 9.36
C ASP A 527 4.23 -17.58 8.96
N VAL A 528 3.24 -17.06 9.70
CA VAL A 528 1.82 -17.16 9.35
C VAL A 528 1.52 -16.47 8.02
N SER A 529 2.16 -15.32 7.76
CA SER A 529 1.98 -14.61 6.48
C SER A 529 2.53 -15.40 5.29
N LEU A 530 3.61 -16.16 5.49
CA LEU A 530 4.17 -17.08 4.49
C LEU A 530 3.26 -18.28 4.24
N ALA A 531 2.42 -18.67 5.22
CA ALA A 531 1.41 -19.72 5.08
C ALA A 531 0.13 -19.27 4.32
N GLY A 532 0.15 -18.09 3.70
CA GLY A 532 -0.95 -17.56 2.87
C GLY A 532 -2.05 -16.88 3.68
N VAL A 533 -1.70 -16.30 4.82
CA VAL A 533 -2.53 -15.37 5.59
C VAL A 533 -2.09 -13.96 5.25
N GLN A 534 -3.02 -13.05 4.98
CA GLN A 534 -2.70 -11.63 4.87
C GLN A 534 -3.04 -10.93 6.18
N ILE A 535 -2.11 -10.14 6.70
CA ILE A 535 -2.20 -9.56 8.03
C ILE A 535 -2.37 -8.04 7.93
N PHE A 536 -3.30 -7.50 8.69
CA PHE A 536 -3.45 -6.07 8.95
C PHE A 536 -3.29 -5.86 10.46
N MET A 537 -2.44 -4.93 10.87
CA MET A 537 -2.25 -4.64 12.28
C MET A 537 -2.16 -3.16 12.55
N ALA A 538 -2.68 -2.74 13.71
CA ALA A 538 -2.48 -1.41 14.24
C ALA A 538 -1.63 -1.50 15.50
N THR A 539 -0.64 -0.62 15.62
CA THR A 539 0.26 -0.58 16.77
C THR A 539 0.69 0.85 17.06
N HIS A 540 0.99 1.09 18.32
CA HIS A 540 1.62 2.31 18.81
C HIS A 540 3.03 2.06 19.33
N SER A 541 3.50 0.81 19.28
CA SER A 541 4.74 0.39 19.89
C SER A 541 5.91 0.55 18.92
N TYR A 542 6.84 1.45 19.25
CA TYR A 542 8.15 1.51 18.59
C TYR A 542 8.82 0.13 18.56
N PHE A 543 8.72 -0.63 19.66
CA PHE A 543 9.31 -1.95 19.77
C PHE A 543 8.75 -2.95 18.74
N ILE A 544 7.43 -2.99 18.54
CA ILE A 544 6.81 -3.82 17.49
C ILE A 544 7.25 -3.35 16.11
N LEU A 545 7.20 -2.05 15.84
CA LEU A 545 7.60 -1.48 14.55
C LEU A 545 9.05 -1.82 14.24
N LYS A 546 9.95 -1.66 15.21
CA LYS A 546 11.36 -1.97 15.05
C LYS A 546 11.56 -3.46 14.78
N GLN A 547 10.86 -4.34 15.49
CA GLN A 547 10.96 -5.77 15.22
C GLN A 547 10.38 -6.15 13.84
N LEU A 548 9.32 -5.49 13.37
CA LEU A 548 8.77 -5.68 12.02
C LEU A 548 9.76 -5.24 10.95
N GLU A 549 10.43 -4.08 11.13
CA GLU A 549 11.49 -3.62 10.22
C GLU A 549 12.67 -4.58 10.17
N LEU A 550 13.11 -5.10 11.32
CA LEU A 550 14.16 -6.12 11.36
C LEU A 550 13.75 -7.38 10.59
N VAL A 551 12.53 -7.87 10.77
CA VAL A 551 12.01 -9.03 10.03
C VAL A 551 11.91 -8.74 8.54
N ALA A 552 11.40 -7.56 8.16
CA ALA A 552 11.29 -7.13 6.77
C ALA A 552 12.65 -7.11 6.07
N ARG A 553 13.69 -6.59 6.72
CA ARG A 553 15.04 -6.52 6.16
C ARG A 553 15.76 -7.87 6.16
N GLN A 554 15.61 -8.66 7.21
CA GLN A 554 16.29 -9.96 7.34
C GLN A 554 15.78 -10.99 6.34
N HIS A 555 14.50 -10.91 5.98
CA HIS A 555 13.83 -11.91 5.15
C HIS A 555 13.30 -11.37 3.82
N GLU A 556 13.63 -10.13 3.46
CA GLU A 556 13.00 -9.42 2.33
C GLU A 556 11.46 -9.51 2.36
N ALA A 557 10.90 -9.44 3.58
CA ALA A 557 9.48 -9.69 3.79
C ALA A 557 8.64 -8.48 3.34
N ASP A 558 7.49 -8.80 2.73
CA ASP A 558 6.55 -7.80 2.19
C ASP A 558 5.70 -7.19 3.32
N VAL A 559 6.30 -6.23 4.02
CA VAL A 559 5.72 -5.52 5.16
C VAL A 559 5.50 -4.05 4.79
N ARG A 560 4.23 -3.68 4.58
CA ARG A 560 3.81 -2.32 4.23
C ARG A 560 3.42 -1.57 5.48
N LEU A 561 3.83 -0.31 5.58
CA LEU A 561 3.49 0.59 6.67
C LEU A 561 2.62 1.74 6.15
N CYS A 562 1.49 1.98 6.81
CA CYS A 562 0.64 3.15 6.64
C CYS A 562 0.74 4.02 7.90
N ALA A 563 1.37 5.19 7.79
CA ALA A 563 1.38 6.17 8.86
C ALA A 563 0.24 7.17 8.65
N LEU A 564 -0.77 7.07 9.53
CA LEU A 564 -1.93 7.96 9.56
C LEU A 564 -1.60 9.24 10.33
N THR A 565 -1.91 10.37 9.72
CA THR A 565 -1.83 11.69 10.35
C THR A 565 -3.21 12.33 10.33
N ASN A 566 -3.52 13.12 11.36
CA ASN A 566 -4.74 13.90 11.44
C ASN A 566 -4.35 15.38 11.52
N ARG A 567 -4.62 16.14 10.45
CA ARG A 567 -4.42 17.60 10.42
C ARG A 567 -5.78 18.27 10.31
N GLU A 568 -6.17 19.00 11.36
CA GLU A 568 -7.40 19.79 11.40
C GLU A 568 -8.69 18.98 11.09
N GLY A 569 -8.72 17.69 11.46
CA GLY A 569 -9.87 16.81 11.20
C GLY A 569 -9.84 16.10 9.85
N TYR A 570 -8.79 16.28 9.06
CA TYR A 570 -8.51 15.52 7.85
C TYR A 570 -7.48 14.43 8.14
N VAL A 571 -7.92 13.18 8.07
CA VAL A 571 -7.04 12.02 8.16
C VAL A 571 -6.45 11.71 6.78
N SER A 572 -5.12 11.58 6.71
CA SER A 572 -4.39 11.13 5.53
C SER A 572 -3.38 10.05 5.89
N GLY A 573 -3.00 9.21 4.92
CA GLY A 573 -2.01 8.15 5.09
C GLY A 573 -0.77 8.39 4.22
N SER A 574 0.40 8.10 4.77
CA SER A 574 1.65 7.93 4.03
C SER A 574 2.05 6.46 4.03
N PHE A 575 2.56 5.95 2.91
CA PHE A 575 2.80 4.53 2.68
C PHE A 575 4.28 4.26 2.48
N HIS A 576 4.80 3.22 3.14
CA HIS A 576 6.22 2.88 3.15
C HIS A 576 6.41 1.36 3.12
N ASP A 577 7.57 0.90 2.64
CA ASP A 577 8.01 -0.49 2.71
C ASP A 577 9.04 -0.63 3.83
N LEU A 578 8.75 -1.42 4.87
CA LEU A 578 9.67 -1.56 6.00
C LEU A 578 10.97 -2.32 5.64
N SER A 579 11.03 -2.98 4.49
CA SER A 579 12.29 -3.55 3.99
C SER A 579 13.28 -2.46 3.53
N GLU A 580 12.80 -1.26 3.22
CA GLU A 580 13.63 -0.08 2.88
C GLU A 580 14.16 0.64 4.14
N GLY A 581 13.72 0.22 5.32
CA GLY A 581 14.08 0.80 6.62
C GLY A 581 12.89 1.46 7.32
N MET A 582 13.15 2.00 8.51
CA MET A 582 12.14 2.69 9.30
C MET A 582 11.98 4.14 8.78
N PRO A 583 10.80 4.54 8.26
CA PRO A 583 10.58 5.92 7.85
C PRO A 583 10.48 6.84 9.08
N PRO A 584 10.75 8.15 8.92
CA PRO A 584 10.46 9.12 9.97
C PRO A 584 8.96 9.09 10.29
N ASN A 585 8.65 8.99 11.58
CA ASN A 585 7.28 8.98 12.07
C ASN A 585 7.27 9.39 13.54
N GLU A 586 6.13 9.86 14.01
CA GLU A 586 5.99 10.43 15.34
C GLU A 586 6.32 9.46 16.49
N ILE A 587 6.13 8.14 16.30
CA ILE A 587 6.50 7.14 17.31
C ILE A 587 8.04 7.05 17.43
N VAL A 588 8.76 7.17 16.31
CA VAL A 588 10.23 7.19 16.30
C VAL A 588 10.76 8.52 16.83
N GLU A 589 10.12 9.63 16.51
CA GLU A 589 10.50 10.96 17.01
C GLU A 589 10.41 11.03 18.54
N GLU A 590 9.35 10.50 19.13
CA GLU A 590 9.18 10.44 20.59
C GLU A 590 10.24 9.57 21.28
N GLU A 591 10.60 8.43 20.68
CA GLU A 591 11.67 7.58 21.21
C GLU A 591 13.03 8.29 21.16
N LEU A 592 13.30 9.04 20.08
CA LEU A 592 14.54 9.82 19.95
C LEU A 592 14.59 10.95 20.98
N SER A 593 13.49 11.65 21.24
CA SER A 593 13.47 12.72 22.26
C SER A 593 13.74 12.18 23.67
N MET A 594 13.24 10.99 23.99
CA MET A 594 13.58 10.34 25.27
C MET A 594 15.09 10.01 25.37
N GLY A 595 15.72 9.64 24.26
CA GLY A 595 17.17 9.41 24.20
C GLY A 595 17.98 10.69 24.42
N ASP A 596 17.53 11.81 23.84
CA ASP A 596 18.16 13.12 24.03
C ASP A 596 18.06 13.60 25.49
N GLU A 597 16.90 13.40 26.14
CA GLU A 597 16.72 13.68 27.58
C GLU A 597 17.69 12.89 28.46
N ASP A 598 17.94 11.61 28.16
CA ASP A 598 18.87 10.77 28.92
C ASP A 598 20.32 11.24 28.76
N VAL A 599 20.70 11.68 27.55
CA VAL A 599 22.00 12.29 27.28
C VAL A 599 22.15 13.60 28.06
N ASP A 600 21.13 14.46 28.06
CA ASP A 600 21.14 15.73 28.78
C ASP A 600 21.28 15.51 30.30
N LEU A 601 20.58 14.51 30.86
CA LEU A 601 20.72 14.12 32.27
C LEU A 601 22.13 13.60 32.59
N ALA A 602 22.72 12.80 31.70
CA ALA A 602 24.07 12.28 31.87
C ALA A 602 25.16 13.37 31.75
N MET A 603 24.90 14.43 30.98
CA MET A 603 25.80 15.59 30.81
C MET A 603 25.65 16.65 31.91
N ALA A 604 24.52 16.65 32.63
CA ALA A 604 24.25 17.58 33.72
C ALA A 604 24.79 17.13 35.09
N GLY A 605 25.25 15.88 35.22
CA GLY A 605 25.89 15.31 36.41
C GLY A 605 27.41 15.23 36.29
#